data_AF-A0A3M7PSB0-F1
#
_entry.id   AF-A0A3M7PSB0-F1
#
_cell.length_a   1.000
_cell.length_b   1.000
_cell.length_c   1.000
_cell.angle_alpha   90.00
_cell.angle_beta   90.00
_cell.angle_gamma   90.00
#
_symmetry.space_group_name_H-M   'P 1'
#
loop_
_entity.id
_entity.type
_entity.pdbx_description
1 polymer ?
#
loop_
_entity_poly.entity_id
_entity_poly.type
_entity_poly.pdbx_seq_one_letter_code
_entity_poly.pdbx_strand_id
1 'polypeptide(L)'
;MLMSELQSVSDPMGFRIDRAQLVRLPDSGRGSSAILFANGIKDVVKSSNPQLVVCVLPNTAKDVYDSIKQTCCIEFGLPSQCVTSNLININNMNKTKSAITKLAIQMNCKLGGEIWGVTIPVIFLFFE
;
A
#
# COMPACT_ATOMS: atom_id res chain seq x y z
N MET A 1 4.35 -5.01 -14.43
CA MET A 1 2.89 -5.15 -14.65
C MET A 1 2.08 -4.43 -13.58
N LEU A 2 2.24 -4.73 -12.28
CA LEU A 2 1.49 -4.00 -11.24
C LEU A 2 1.75 -2.49 -11.26
N MET A 3 3.02 -2.07 -11.32
CA MET A 3 3.38 -0.64 -11.33
C MET A 3 2.84 0.12 -12.54
N SER A 4 2.91 -0.47 -13.74
CA SER A 4 2.40 0.16 -14.96
C SER A 4 0.88 0.30 -14.95
N GLU A 5 0.17 -0.69 -14.41
CA GLU A 5 -1.29 -0.60 -14.28
C GLU A 5 -1.69 0.39 -13.17
N LEU A 6 -0.92 0.44 -12.08
CA LEU A 6 -1.14 1.39 -11.00
C LEU A 6 -1.00 2.84 -11.49
N GLN A 7 0.06 3.14 -12.26
CA GLN A 7 0.24 4.45 -12.90
C GLN A 7 -0.89 4.77 -13.89
N SER A 8 -1.28 3.78 -14.72
CA SER A 8 -2.39 3.92 -15.68
C SER A 8 -3.72 4.30 -15.03
N VAL A 9 -4.02 3.79 -13.82
CA VAL A 9 -5.25 4.16 -13.10
C VAL A 9 -5.11 5.39 -12.23
N SER A 10 -3.90 5.72 -11.74
CA SER A 10 -3.69 6.82 -10.80
C SER A 10 -3.51 8.15 -11.51
N ASP A 11 -2.83 8.17 -12.66
CA ASP A 11 -2.52 9.39 -13.41
C ASP A 11 -3.78 10.15 -13.85
N PRO A 12 -4.85 9.50 -14.38
CA PRO A 12 -6.10 10.18 -14.71
C PRO A 12 -6.82 10.78 -13.49
N MET A 13 -6.53 10.28 -12.29
CA MET A 13 -7.07 10.79 -11.02
C MET A 13 -6.24 11.96 -10.46
N GLY A 14 -5.18 12.38 -11.16
CA GLY A 14 -4.23 13.38 -10.66
C GLY A 14 -3.26 12.87 -9.60
N PHE A 15 -3.31 11.57 -9.26
CA PHE A 15 -2.40 10.94 -8.32
C PHE A 15 -1.20 10.36 -9.09
N ARG A 16 -0.14 11.16 -9.24
CA ARG A 16 1.06 10.75 -9.97
C ARG A 16 1.98 9.92 -9.08
N ILE A 17 2.23 8.69 -9.50
CA ILE A 17 3.08 7.75 -8.76
C ILE A 17 4.39 7.56 -9.52
N ASP A 18 5.49 7.93 -8.90
CA ASP A 18 6.83 7.69 -9.44
C ASP A 18 7.21 6.20 -9.43
N ARG A 19 8.30 5.87 -10.14
CA ARG A 19 8.81 4.50 -10.19
C ARG A 19 9.21 4.03 -8.78
N ALA A 20 8.41 3.13 -8.22
CA ALA A 20 8.70 2.52 -6.93
C ALA A 20 9.94 1.62 -6.97
N GLN A 21 10.68 1.59 -5.86
CA GLN A 21 11.75 0.63 -5.62
C GLN A 21 11.14 -0.74 -5.28
N LEU A 22 11.39 -1.73 -6.13
CA LEU A 22 10.95 -3.10 -5.88
C LEU A 22 11.98 -3.84 -5.03
N VAL A 23 11.58 -4.29 -3.84
CA VAL A 23 12.41 -5.09 -2.95
C VAL A 23 11.83 -6.49 -2.82
N ARG A 24 12.65 -7.49 -3.15
CA ARG A 24 12.28 -8.90 -3.02
C ARG A 24 12.80 -9.43 -1.69
N LEU A 25 11.89 -9.95 -0.87
CA LEU A 25 12.28 -10.61 0.38
C LEU A 25 12.80 -12.02 0.10
N PRO A 26 13.71 -12.55 0.96
CA PRO A 26 14.20 -13.93 0.84
C PRO A 26 13.06 -14.95 0.88
N ASP A 27 13.17 -16.00 0.07
CA ASP A 27 12.18 -17.08 0.01
C ASP A 27 12.42 -18.07 1.16
N SER A 28 11.79 -17.83 2.30
CA SER A 28 11.73 -18.80 3.38
C SER A 28 10.57 -19.76 3.10
N GLY A 29 10.88 -20.98 2.64
CA GLY A 29 9.93 -22.01 2.18
C GLY A 29 8.84 -22.50 3.15
N ARG A 30 8.52 -21.74 4.20
CA ARG A 30 7.37 -21.92 5.10
C ARG A 30 6.78 -20.56 5.51
N GLY A 31 6.00 -19.96 4.62
CA GLY A 31 5.28 -18.72 4.90
C GLY A 31 6.22 -17.52 5.03
N SER A 32 5.81 -16.38 4.48
CA SER A 32 6.56 -15.15 4.67
C SER A 32 6.49 -14.77 6.15
N SER A 33 7.55 -15.06 6.90
CA SER A 33 7.61 -14.79 8.33
C SER A 33 7.47 -13.28 8.57
N ALA A 34 6.63 -12.92 9.54
CA ALA A 34 6.44 -11.54 10.02
C ALA A 34 7.78 -10.78 10.19
N ILE A 35 8.80 -11.49 10.67
CA ILE A 35 10.16 -10.98 10.89
C ILE A 35 10.82 -10.52 9.59
N LEU A 36 10.64 -11.24 8.48
CA LEU A 36 11.24 -10.89 7.19
C LEU A 36 10.65 -9.59 6.64
N PHE A 37 9.33 -9.40 6.77
CA PHE A 37 8.70 -8.15 6.39
C PHE A 37 9.16 -6.99 7.27
N ALA A 38 9.18 -7.18 8.59
CA ALA A 38 9.64 -6.16 9.52
C ALA A 38 11.09 -5.72 9.21
N ASN A 39 12.00 -6.68 9.02
CA ASN A 39 13.39 -6.37 8.68
C ASN A 39 13.52 -5.71 7.30
N GLY A 40 12.82 -6.22 6.28
CA GLY A 40 12.85 -5.62 4.95
C GLY A 40 12.33 -4.18 4.94
N ILE A 41 11.28 -3.88 5.71
CA ILE A 41 10.78 -2.51 5.88
C ILE A 41 11.85 -1.64 6.55
N LYS A 42 12.49 -2.11 7.62
CA LYS A 42 13.56 -1.38 8.31
C LYS A 42 14.71 -1.02 7.37
N ASP A 43 15.12 -1.94 6.51
CA ASP A 43 16.20 -1.72 5.55
C ASP A 43 15.81 -0.72 4.45
N VAL A 44 14.57 -0.81 3.94
CA VAL A 44 14.05 0.16 2.96
C VAL A 44 13.95 1.56 3.56
N VAL A 45 13.42 1.69 4.78
CA VAL A 45 13.30 3.00 5.43
C VAL A 45 14.66 3.65 5.62
N LYS A 46 15.67 2.87 6.05
CA LYS A 46 17.05 3.37 6.23
C LYS A 46 17.73 3.75 4.92
N SER A 47 17.44 3.03 3.83
CA SER A 47 18.16 3.21 2.56
C SER A 47 17.54 4.27 1.66
N SER A 48 16.21 4.39 1.63
CA SER A 48 15.52 5.28 0.68
C SER A 48 14.49 6.22 1.28
N ASN A 49 14.17 6.10 2.57
CA ASN A 49 13.20 6.95 3.29
C ASN A 49 11.91 7.22 2.48
N PRO A 50 11.13 6.16 2.14
CA PRO A 50 9.98 6.29 1.26
C PRO A 50 8.82 7.03 1.94
N GLN A 51 7.92 7.61 1.14
CA GLN A 51 6.69 8.22 1.64
C GLN A 51 5.60 7.19 2.00
N LEU A 52 5.62 6.01 1.35
CA LEU A 52 4.69 4.92 1.59
C LEU A 52 5.32 3.59 1.17
N VAL A 53 4.96 2.50 1.86
CA VAL A 53 5.35 1.14 1.49
C VAL A 53 4.15 0.27 1.11
N VAL A 54 4.29 -0.48 0.02
CA VAL A 54 3.31 -1.50 -0.40
C VAL A 54 3.88 -2.88 -0.14
N CYS A 55 3.26 -3.65 0.75
CA CYS A 55 3.67 -5.01 1.08
C CYS A 55 2.77 -6.00 0.36
N VAL A 56 3.36 -6.91 -0.42
CA VAL A 56 2.65 -7.99 -1.10
C VAL A 56 2.75 -9.26 -0.25
N LEU A 57 1.62 -9.74 0.26
CA LEU A 57 1.53 -10.91 1.12
C LEU A 57 1.06 -12.13 0.32
N PRO A 58 1.60 -13.33 0.57
CA PRO A 58 1.14 -14.54 -0.10
C PRO A 58 -0.26 -14.98 0.35
N ASN A 59 -0.67 -14.63 1.58
CA ASN A 59 -1.94 -14.98 2.19
C ASN A 59 -2.42 -13.85 3.12
N THR A 60 -3.58 -14.03 3.74
CA THR A 60 -4.19 -13.06 4.67
C THR A 60 -3.86 -13.36 6.13
N ALA A 61 -2.65 -13.86 6.42
CA ALA A 61 -2.25 -14.17 7.79
C ALA A 61 -2.15 -12.91 8.65
N LYS A 62 -2.89 -12.89 9.76
CA LYS A 62 -3.07 -11.70 10.62
C LYS A 62 -1.78 -11.29 11.33
N ASP A 63 -1.00 -12.27 11.79
CA ASP A 63 0.28 -12.08 12.45
C ASP A 63 1.28 -11.28 11.61
N VAL A 64 1.38 -11.60 10.32
CA VAL A 64 2.25 -10.89 9.37
C VAL A 64 1.74 -9.46 9.15
N TYR A 65 0.43 -9.30 8.97
CA TYR A 65 -0.18 -7.99 8.80
C TYR A 65 0.04 -7.09 10.04
N ASP A 66 -0.21 -7.61 11.23
CA ASP A 66 -0.04 -6.88 12.50
C ASP A 66 1.42 -6.46 12.68
N SER A 67 2.37 -7.36 12.39
CA SER A 67 3.80 -7.05 12.49
C SER A 67 4.25 -5.95 11.52
N ILE A 68 3.75 -5.97 10.28
CA ILE A 68 3.97 -4.89 9.30
C ILE A 68 3.41 -3.58 9.85
N LYS A 69 2.18 -3.59 10.37
CA LYS A 69 1.53 -2.39 10.89
C LYS A 69 2.22 -1.83 12.13
N GLN A 70 2.63 -2.69 13.06
CA GLN A 70 3.42 -2.31 14.20
C GLN A 70 4.73 -1.65 13.76
N THR A 71 5.48 -2.28 12.85
CA THR A 71 6.76 -1.74 12.38
C THR A 71 6.55 -0.38 11.70
N CYS A 72 5.64 -0.29 10.73
CA CYS A 72 5.43 0.95 9.98
C CYS A 72 4.85 2.07 10.85
N CYS A 73 3.74 1.82 11.56
CA CYS A 73 2.99 2.86 12.23
C CYS A 73 3.58 3.25 13.59
N ILE A 74 4.12 2.29 14.35
CA ILE A 74 4.63 2.54 15.71
C ILE A 74 6.11 2.91 15.67
N GLU A 75 6.94 2.21 14.88
CA GLU A 75 8.38 2.50 14.88
C GLU A 75 8.76 3.67 13.96
N PHE A 76 8.12 3.82 12.79
CA PHE A 76 8.57 4.78 11.76
C PHE A 76 7.56 5.88 11.38
N GLY A 77 6.31 5.79 11.82
CA GLY A 77 5.25 6.71 11.36
C GLY A 77 5.01 6.64 9.84
N LEU A 78 5.31 5.50 9.21
CA LEU A 78 5.28 5.31 7.77
C LEU A 78 3.91 4.77 7.31
N PRO A 79 3.21 5.43 6.38
CA PRO A 79 2.02 4.85 5.77
C PRO A 79 2.34 3.54 5.05
N SER A 80 1.51 2.53 5.26
CA SER A 80 1.69 1.21 4.63
C SER A 80 0.41 0.64 4.04
N GLN A 81 0.54 -0.08 2.94
CA GLN A 81 -0.56 -0.74 2.25
C GLN A 81 -0.25 -2.21 2.00
N CYS A 82 -1.08 -3.09 2.54
CA CYS A 82 -0.94 -4.53 2.36
C CYS A 82 -1.84 -5.00 1.22
N VAL A 83 -1.32 -5.85 0.34
CA VAL A 83 -2.09 -6.47 -0.75
C VAL A 83 -1.76 -7.95 -0.84
N THR A 84 -2.74 -8.79 -1.14
CA THR A 84 -2.52 -10.23 -1.34
C THR A 84 -2.00 -10.49 -2.76
N SER A 85 -1.12 -11.48 -2.92
CA SER A 85 -0.63 -11.96 -4.23
C SER A 85 -1.77 -12.33 -5.20
N ASN A 86 -2.90 -12.82 -4.68
CA ASN A 86 -4.10 -13.11 -5.47
C ASN A 86 -4.66 -11.88 -6.20
N LEU A 87 -4.48 -10.68 -5.66
CA LEU A 87 -4.87 -9.42 -6.32
C LEU A 87 -4.07 -9.19 -7.61
N ILE A 88 -2.83 -9.67 -7.62
CA ILE A 88 -1.86 -9.52 -8.70
C ILE A 88 -2.01 -10.66 -9.73
N ASN A 89 -2.75 -11.74 -9.39
CA ASN A 89 -2.87 -12.93 -10.21
C ASN A 89 -3.96 -12.79 -11.30
N ILE A 90 -3.59 -13.06 -12.55
CA ILE A 90 -4.09 -12.40 -13.78
C ILE A 90 -5.28 -13.12 -14.44
N ASN A 91 -6.09 -13.88 -13.71
CA ASN A 91 -7.14 -14.66 -14.37
C ASN A 91 -8.38 -13.82 -14.78
N ASN A 92 -8.45 -12.53 -14.41
CA ASN A 92 -9.53 -11.63 -14.83
C ASN A 92 -9.09 -10.16 -14.83
N MET A 93 -8.62 -9.66 -15.98
CA MET A 93 -8.09 -8.30 -16.15
C MET A 93 -9.06 -7.19 -15.67
N ASN A 94 -10.37 -7.35 -15.89
CA ASN A 94 -11.36 -6.35 -15.47
C ASN A 94 -11.52 -6.27 -13.94
N LYS A 95 -11.47 -7.41 -13.24
CA LYS A 95 -11.48 -7.44 -11.77
C LYS A 95 -10.18 -6.87 -11.20
N THR A 96 -9.05 -7.16 -11.83
CA THR A 96 -7.73 -6.66 -11.42
C THR A 96 -7.67 -5.12 -11.50
N LYS A 97 -8.17 -4.51 -12.57
CA LYS A 97 -8.15 -3.04 -12.72
C LYS A 97 -8.95 -2.33 -11.63
N SER A 98 -10.19 -2.75 -11.36
CA SER A 98 -11.00 -2.18 -10.27
C SER A 98 -10.32 -2.26 -8.91
N ALA A 99 -9.62 -3.36 -8.65
CA ALA A 99 -8.95 -3.57 -7.38
C ALA A 99 -7.66 -2.72 -7.27
N ILE A 100 -6.93 -2.53 -8.37
CA ILE A 100 -5.78 -1.60 -8.44
C ILE A 100 -6.24 -0.14 -8.32
N THR A 101 -7.39 0.24 -8.89
CA THR A 101 -7.96 1.58 -8.69
C THR A 101 -8.25 1.83 -7.20
N LYS A 102 -8.86 0.86 -6.50
CA LYS A 102 -9.06 0.95 -5.05
C LYS A 102 -7.75 1.05 -4.28
N LEU A 103 -6.71 0.35 -4.74
CA LEU A 103 -5.38 0.44 -4.15
C LEU A 103 -4.79 1.85 -4.28
N ALA A 104 -4.83 2.43 -5.48
CA ALA A 104 -4.35 3.80 -5.73
C ALA A 104 -5.09 4.84 -4.88
N ILE A 105 -6.42 4.72 -4.80
CA ILE A 105 -7.28 5.51 -3.92
C ILE A 105 -6.81 5.44 -2.46
N GLN A 106 -6.62 4.22 -1.94
CA GLN A 106 -6.17 4.04 -0.55
C GLN A 106 -4.78 4.62 -0.31
N MET A 107 -3.87 4.51 -1.28
CA MET A 107 -2.55 5.12 -1.20
C MET A 107 -2.66 6.65 -1.14
N ASN A 108 -3.48 7.26 -2.00
CA ASN A 108 -3.70 8.70 -1.99
C ASN A 108 -4.21 9.19 -0.63
N CYS A 109 -5.25 8.55 -0.09
CA CYS A 109 -5.79 8.92 1.23
C CYS A 109 -4.79 8.75 2.38
N LYS A 110 -3.92 7.74 2.31
CA LYS A 110 -2.86 7.53 3.31
C LYS A 110 -1.75 8.56 3.27
N LEU A 111 -1.60 9.26 2.15
CA LEU A 111 -0.68 10.38 1.98
C LEU A 111 -1.36 11.73 2.26
N GLY A 112 -2.59 11.73 2.77
CA GLY A 112 -3.36 12.94 3.08
C GLY A 112 -4.16 13.50 1.89
N GLY A 113 -4.23 12.77 0.77
CA GLY A 113 -5.02 13.17 -0.38
C GLY A 113 -6.52 12.92 -0.19
N GLU A 114 -7.32 13.85 -0.67
CA GLU A 114 -8.79 13.75 -0.71
C GLU A 114 -9.23 13.40 -2.13
N ILE A 115 -10.08 12.39 -2.28
CA ILE A 115 -10.49 11.91 -3.62
C ILE A 115 -11.73 12.68 -4.10
N TRP A 116 -12.62 12.98 -3.17
CA TRP A 116 -13.86 13.71 -3.41
C TRP A 116 -14.27 14.38 -2.10
N GLY A 117 -15.02 15.47 -2.23
CA GLY A 117 -15.63 16.18 -1.12
C GLY A 117 -17.08 16.51 -1.46
N VAL A 118 -17.86 16.80 -0.44
CA VAL A 118 -19.23 17.31 -0.58
C VAL A 118 -19.28 18.67 0.05
N THR A 119 -19.99 19.61 -0.58
CA THR A 119 -20.24 20.93 0.00
C THR A 119 -21.09 20.76 1.24
N ILE A 120 -20.51 21.02 2.41
CA ILE A 120 -21.24 21.03 3.68
C ILE A 120 -21.60 22.50 3.97
N PRO A 121 -22.89 22.86 4.05
CA PRO A 121 -23.33 24.25 4.22
C PRO A 121 -23.23 24.73 5.68
N VAL A 122 -22.15 24.40 6.37
CA VAL A 122 -21.89 24.85 7.76
C VAL A 122 -20.46 25.34 7.88
N ILE A 123 -20.25 26.37 8.72
CA ILE A 123 -18.96 27.09 8.81
C ILE A 123 -17.92 26.27 9.60
N PHE A 124 -18.34 25.54 10.62
CA PHE A 124 -17.49 24.64 11.39
C PHE A 124 -18.24 23.34 11.65
N LEU A 125 -17.65 22.23 11.23
CA LEU A 125 -18.10 20.89 11.57
C LEU A 125 -16.89 20.14 12.16
N PHE A 126 -16.83 20.08 13.49
CA PHE A 126 -15.91 19.19 14.19
C PHE A 126 -16.71 17.96 14.62
N PHE A 127 -16.28 16.79 14.18
CA PHE A 127 -16.68 15.53 14.79
C PHE A 127 -15.68 15.23 15.90
N GLU A 128 -16.19 15.07 17.12
CA GLU A 128 -15.44 14.65 18.31
C GLU A 128 -15.13 13.14 18.28
#